data_AF-A0A815QQF1-F1
#
_entry.id   AF-A0A815QQF1-F1
#
_cell.length_a   1.000
_cell.length_b   1.000
_cell.length_c   1.000
_cell.angle_alpha   90.00
_cell.angle_beta   90.00
_cell.angle_gamma   90.00
#
_symmetry.space_group_name_H-M   'P 1'
#
loop_
_entity.id
_entity.type
_entity.pdbx_description
1 polymer ?
#
loop_
_entity_poly.entity_id
_entity_poly.type
_entity_poly.pdbx_seq_one_letter_code
_entity_poly.pdbx_strand_id
1 'polypeptide(L)'
;MSSNEKQTSNNDDDSTEAIEQKKFQSRPETYNGADRDLYCWTQTISDIDVRVKIPKHIKKGKQIKVNLTKQHIKIDLIESNEIKTIIDSDLPWTIRAEDSTWSLVPGEHIHVNK
;
A
#
# COMPACT_ATOMS: atom_id res chain seq x y z
N MET A 1 -12.84 -53.24 -26.28
CA MET A 1 -13.99 -52.50 -25.71
C MET A 1 -13.62 -52.29 -24.25
N SER A 2 -13.03 -51.17 -23.83
CA SER A 2 -13.51 -49.78 -23.88
C SER A 2 -14.80 -49.60 -23.07
N SER A 3 -15.02 -48.62 -22.18
CA SER A 3 -14.17 -47.65 -21.43
C SER A 3 -15.01 -47.16 -20.21
N ASN A 4 -14.60 -46.34 -19.24
CA ASN A 4 -13.38 -45.56 -18.97
C ASN A 4 -13.26 -45.29 -17.45
N GLU A 5 -12.12 -44.80 -16.96
CA GLU A 5 -12.06 -44.06 -15.68
C GLU A 5 -12.84 -42.73 -15.76
N LYS A 6 -13.32 -42.23 -14.61
CA LYS A 6 -13.56 -40.80 -14.40
C LYS A 6 -12.72 -40.30 -13.22
N GLN A 7 -11.45 -40.04 -13.54
CA GLN A 7 -10.66 -39.05 -12.81
C GLN A 7 -11.27 -37.68 -13.10
N THR A 8 -11.64 -36.92 -12.07
CA THR A 8 -11.94 -35.48 -12.18
C THR A 8 -10.89 -34.71 -11.42
N SER A 9 -9.86 -34.31 -12.17
CA SER A 9 -9.01 -33.16 -11.89
C SER A 9 -9.79 -31.85 -12.00
N ASN A 10 -9.07 -30.73 -11.81
CA ASN A 10 -9.31 -29.35 -12.28
C ASN A 10 -9.50 -28.34 -11.11
N ASN A 11 -8.76 -27.22 -11.02
CA ASN A 11 -7.65 -26.71 -11.85
C ASN A 11 -6.67 -25.92 -10.96
N ASP A 12 -5.37 -26.06 -11.21
CA ASP A 12 -4.33 -25.16 -10.71
C ASP A 12 -4.21 -23.94 -11.64
N ASP A 13 -4.69 -22.78 -11.21
CA ASP A 13 -4.42 -21.46 -11.82
C ASP A 13 -4.60 -20.32 -10.80
N ASP A 14 -3.97 -20.45 -9.61
CA ASP A 14 -3.83 -19.34 -8.67
C ASP A 14 -2.53 -18.61 -9.03
N SER A 15 -2.64 -17.54 -9.80
CA SER A 15 -1.49 -16.75 -10.27
C SER A 15 -0.63 -16.27 -9.09
N THR A 16 0.69 -16.20 -9.28
CA THR A 16 1.65 -15.82 -8.23
C THR A 16 1.26 -14.54 -7.49
N GLU A 17 0.71 -13.57 -8.22
CA GLU A 17 0.20 -12.29 -7.70
C GLU A 17 -0.95 -12.45 -6.70
N ALA A 18 -1.86 -13.40 -6.93
CA ALA A 18 -2.98 -13.68 -6.02
C ALA A 18 -2.50 -14.30 -4.70
N ILE A 19 -1.45 -15.14 -4.75
CA ILE A 19 -0.80 -15.72 -3.56
C ILE A 19 -0.11 -14.61 -2.76
N GLU A 20 0.63 -13.71 -3.40
CA GLU A 20 1.26 -12.58 -2.74
C GLU A 20 0.23 -11.62 -2.13
N GLN A 21 -0.85 -11.30 -2.85
CA GLN A 21 -1.91 -10.42 -2.34
C GLN A 21 -2.58 -11.00 -1.08
N LYS A 22 -2.88 -12.31 -1.05
CA LYS A 22 -3.37 -13.02 0.15
C LYS A 22 -2.39 -12.91 1.32
N LYS A 23 -1.08 -13.07 1.06
CA LYS A 23 -0.03 -12.92 2.08
C LYS A 23 -0.03 -11.53 2.72
N PHE A 24 -0.13 -10.47 1.92
CA PHE A 24 -0.13 -9.10 2.44
C PHE A 24 -1.41 -8.70 3.19
N GLN A 25 -2.55 -9.33 2.87
CA GLN A 25 -3.84 -9.15 3.56
C GLN A 25 -4.03 -10.11 4.75
N SER A 26 -3.03 -10.93 5.09
CA SER A 26 -3.15 -11.98 6.13
C SER A 26 -3.20 -11.48 7.57
N ARG A 27 -2.80 -10.22 7.85
CA ARG A 27 -2.86 -9.63 9.19
C ARG A 27 -4.28 -9.11 9.48
N PRO A 28 -5.03 -9.66 10.47
CA PRO A 28 -6.36 -9.14 10.80
C PRO A 28 -6.32 -7.68 11.28
N GLU A 29 -5.21 -7.26 11.91
CA GLU A 29 -4.94 -5.90 12.37
C GLU A 29 -4.87 -4.84 11.26
N THR A 30 -4.92 -5.22 9.97
CA THR A 30 -4.99 -4.25 8.86
C THR A 30 -6.41 -3.87 8.47
N TYR A 31 -7.47 -4.41 9.11
CA TYR A 31 -8.87 -4.03 8.90
C TYR A 31 -9.24 -3.82 7.42
N ASN A 32 -9.38 -4.92 6.68
CA ASN A 32 -9.59 -4.96 5.22
C ASN A 32 -8.48 -4.30 4.35
N GLY A 33 -7.42 -3.76 4.95
CA GLY A 33 -6.23 -3.25 4.27
C GLY A 33 -5.11 -4.29 4.19
N ALA A 34 -3.86 -3.85 4.01
CA ALA A 34 -2.72 -4.74 3.88
C ALA A 34 -1.43 -4.17 4.49
N ASP A 35 -0.50 -5.07 4.85
CA ASP A 35 0.84 -4.74 5.34
C ASP A 35 1.87 -5.07 4.25
N ARG A 36 2.72 -4.10 3.92
CA ARG A 36 3.85 -4.22 2.98
C ARG A 36 5.14 -3.78 3.67
N ASP A 37 6.28 -4.02 3.03
CA ASP A 37 7.58 -3.68 3.61
C ASP A 37 7.74 -2.16 3.85
N LEU A 38 7.34 -1.32 2.89
CA LEU A 38 7.48 0.14 2.98
C LEU A 38 6.25 0.87 3.53
N TYR A 39 5.07 0.26 3.50
CA TYR A 39 3.83 0.89 3.97
C TYR A 39 2.84 -0.14 4.47
N CYS A 40 1.93 0.28 5.34
CA CYS A 40 0.71 -0.46 5.63
C CYS A 40 -0.49 0.47 5.47
N TRP A 41 -1.66 -0.11 5.24
CA TRP A 41 -2.90 0.65 5.17
C TRP A 41 -4.05 -0.13 5.80
N THR A 42 -5.06 0.60 6.26
CA THR A 42 -6.32 0.07 6.79
C THR A 42 -7.49 0.84 6.18
N GLN A 43 -8.66 0.22 6.07
CA GLN A 43 -9.86 0.88 5.54
C GLN A 43 -11.12 0.57 6.36
N THR A 44 -11.96 1.59 6.50
CA THR A 44 -13.36 1.43 6.93
C THR A 44 -14.27 1.52 5.70
N ILE A 45 -15.59 1.60 5.91
CA ILE A 45 -16.54 1.88 4.82
C ILE A 45 -16.41 3.33 4.32
N SER A 46 -15.91 4.24 5.16
CA SER A 46 -15.88 5.69 4.89
C SER A 46 -14.49 6.21 4.55
N ASP A 47 -13.46 5.63 5.18
CA ASP A 47 -12.13 6.24 5.32
C ASP A 47 -11.00 5.25 5.00
N ILE A 48 -9.87 5.79 4.54
CA ILE A 48 -8.62 5.04 4.36
C ILE A 48 -7.48 5.70 5.16
N ASP A 49 -6.70 4.86 5.86
CA ASP A 49 -5.54 5.25 6.65
C ASP A 49 -4.30 4.55 6.07
N VAL A 50 -3.29 5.33 5.67
CA VAL A 50 -2.03 4.81 5.10
C VAL A 50 -0.87 5.31 5.94
N ARG A 51 0.00 4.38 6.35
CA ARG A 51 1.22 4.66 7.11
C ARG A 51 2.44 4.18 6.34
N VAL A 52 3.28 5.13 5.93
CA VAL A 52 4.46 4.92 5.10
C VAL A 52 5.71 5.06 5.94
N LYS A 53 6.47 3.98 6.07
CA LYS A 53 7.65 3.89 6.94
C LYS A 53 8.77 4.77 6.38
N ILE A 54 9.41 5.54 7.25
CA ILE A 54 10.50 6.47 6.87
C ILE A 54 11.77 6.20 7.68
N PRO A 55 12.96 6.57 7.15
CA PRO A 55 14.20 6.53 7.92
C PRO A 55 14.14 7.40 9.19
N LYS A 56 14.77 6.93 10.27
CA LYS A 56 14.70 7.56 11.60
C LYS A 56 15.20 9.01 11.66
N HIS A 57 16.05 9.44 10.72
CA HIS A 57 16.60 10.80 10.63
C HIS A 57 15.69 11.81 9.90
N ILE A 58 14.60 11.35 9.29
CA ILE A 58 13.57 12.23 8.70
C ILE A 58 12.71 12.80 9.82
N LYS A 59 13.00 14.02 10.27
CA LYS A 59 12.33 14.66 11.42
C LYS A 59 11.52 15.92 11.06
N LYS A 60 11.68 16.47 9.86
CA LYS A 60 11.08 17.75 9.46
C LYS A 60 10.25 17.58 8.18
N GLY A 61 9.05 18.15 8.14
CA GLY A 61 8.17 18.07 6.95
C GLY A 61 8.82 18.55 5.65
N LYS A 62 9.76 19.51 5.71
CA LYS A 62 10.54 19.97 4.55
C LYS A 62 11.48 18.92 3.93
N GLN A 63 11.69 17.78 4.59
CA GLN A 63 12.44 16.64 4.07
C GLN A 63 11.54 15.66 3.31
N ILE A 64 10.26 16.02 3.09
CA ILE A 64 9.24 15.13 2.56
C ILE A 64 8.44 15.89 1.51
N LYS A 65 8.16 15.24 0.40
CA LYS A 65 7.25 15.71 -0.64
C LYS A 65 6.22 14.62 -0.90
N VAL A 66 4.99 14.86 -0.44
CA VAL A 66 3.84 14.02 -0.75
C VAL A 66 3.12 14.63 -1.94
N ASN A 67 2.93 13.84 -3.00
CA ASN A 67 2.03 14.14 -4.09
C ASN A 67 0.92 13.09 -4.07
N LEU A 68 -0.32 13.54 -3.87
CA LEU A 68 -1.49 12.68 -3.82
C LEU A 68 -2.48 13.18 -4.86
N THR A 69 -2.93 12.28 -5.72
CA THR A 69 -3.95 12.55 -6.73
C THR A 69 -5.11 11.59 -6.56
N LYS A 70 -6.17 11.76 -7.35
CA LYS A 70 -7.36 10.89 -7.29
C LYS A 70 -7.06 9.39 -7.47
N GLN A 71 -5.94 8.99 -8.07
CA GLN A 71 -5.65 7.59 -8.38
C GLN A 71 -4.16 7.23 -8.26
N HIS A 72 -3.33 8.11 -7.69
CA HIS A 72 -1.90 7.89 -7.61
C HIS A 72 -1.32 8.55 -6.36
N ILE A 73 -0.40 7.86 -5.69
CA ILE A 73 0.35 8.34 -4.55
C ILE A 73 1.85 8.28 -4.82
N LYS A 74 2.52 9.41 -4.64
CA LYS A 74 3.99 9.52 -4.69
C LYS A 74 4.52 10.19 -3.45
N ILE A 75 5.56 9.60 -2.86
CA ILE A 75 6.23 10.12 -1.67
C ILE A 75 7.73 10.11 -1.91
N ASP A 76 8.31 11.30 -1.93
CA ASP A 76 9.75 11.51 -2.02
C ASP A 76 10.32 12.03 -0.70
N LEU A 77 11.51 11.55 -0.33
CA LEU A 77 12.33 12.13 0.73
C LEU A 77 13.39 13.06 0.13
N ILE A 78 13.68 14.16 0.81
CA ILE A 78 14.68 15.15 0.41
C ILE A 78 15.84 15.10 1.40
N GLU A 79 16.99 14.64 0.93
CA GLU A 79 18.20 14.36 1.72
C GLU A 79 19.40 15.03 1.04
N SER A 80 20.06 15.99 1.69
CA SER A 80 21.29 16.63 1.15
C SER A 80 21.18 17.19 -0.29
N ASN A 81 20.00 17.70 -0.68
CA ASN A 81 19.59 18.14 -2.03
C ASN A 81 19.35 17.02 -3.06
N GLU A 82 19.44 15.75 -2.68
CA GLU A 82 18.97 14.61 -3.46
C GLU A 82 17.50 14.29 -3.12
N ILE A 83 16.80 13.70 -4.10
CA ILE A 83 15.40 13.29 -3.97
C ILE A 83 15.32 11.77 -4.10
N LYS A 84 14.81 11.11 -3.07
CA LYS A 84 14.65 9.66 -3.00
C LYS A 84 13.18 9.27 -2.90
N THR A 85 12.65 8.72 -3.99
CA THR A 85 11.30 8.15 -4.03
C THR A 85 11.20 6.92 -3.11
N ILE A 86 10.17 6.87 -2.26
CA ILE A 86 9.85 5.74 -1.38
C ILE A 86 8.59 5.00 -1.87
N ILE A 87 7.61 5.74 -2.38
CA ILE A 87 6.42 5.22 -3.05
C ILE A 87 6.19 6.02 -4.32
N ASP A 88 5.85 5.31 -5.40
CA ASP A 88 5.39 5.83 -6.69
C ASP A 88 4.47 4.74 -7.25
N SER A 89 3.17 4.88 -7.04
CA SER A 89 2.21 3.79 -7.29
C SER A 89 0.80 4.31 -7.50
N ASP A 90 0.10 3.66 -8.43
CA ASP A 90 -1.32 3.88 -8.62
C ASP A 90 -2.14 3.25 -7.49
N LEU A 91 -3.21 3.94 -7.11
CA LEU A 91 -4.18 3.47 -6.14
C LEU A 91 -5.19 2.54 -6.85
N PRO A 92 -5.55 1.39 -6.26
CA PRO A 92 -6.49 0.45 -6.88
C PRO A 92 -7.91 1.03 -7.04
N TRP A 93 -8.23 2.07 -6.25
CA TRP A 93 -9.51 2.76 -6.25
C TRP A 93 -9.30 4.27 -6.24
N THR A 94 -10.26 5.02 -6.78
CA THR A 94 -10.17 6.48 -6.79
C THR A 94 -10.52 7.10 -5.45
N ILE A 95 -9.70 8.05 -4.98
CA ILE A 95 -9.89 8.82 -3.75
C ILE A 95 -10.21 10.29 -4.06
N ARG A 96 -10.75 11.00 -3.06
CA ARG A 96 -10.85 12.46 -3.08
C ARG A 96 -9.60 13.08 -2.49
N ALA A 97 -8.60 13.32 -3.35
CA ALA A 97 -7.31 13.89 -2.94
C ALA A 97 -7.44 15.28 -2.27
N GLU A 98 -8.49 16.05 -2.62
CA GLU A 98 -8.82 17.35 -2.02
C GLU A 98 -9.33 17.26 -0.57
N ASP A 99 -10.02 16.17 -0.22
CA ASP A 99 -10.46 15.85 1.16
C ASP A 99 -9.35 15.15 1.97
N SER A 100 -8.21 14.84 1.35
CA SER A 100 -7.13 14.06 1.97
C SER A 100 -6.14 14.94 2.71
N THR A 101 -5.68 14.48 3.87
CA THR A 101 -4.59 15.14 4.61
C THR A 101 -3.44 14.18 4.85
N TRP A 102 -2.25 14.75 5.08
CA TRP A 102 -1.08 13.98 5.49
C TRP A 102 -0.34 14.66 6.64
N SER A 103 0.30 13.87 7.48
CA SER A 103 1.12 14.33 8.59
C SER A 103 2.41 13.52 8.69
N LEU A 104 3.42 14.10 9.37
CA LEU A 104 4.68 13.44 9.66
C LEU A 104 4.74 13.07 11.14
N VAL A 105 4.89 11.77 11.44
CA VAL A 105 5.32 11.29 12.75
C VAL A 105 6.86 11.22 12.74
N PRO A 106 7.59 12.14 13.42
CA PRO A 106 9.00 12.39 13.12
C PRO A 106 9.91 11.16 13.30
N GLY A 107 10.40 10.62 12.18
CA GLY A 107 11.31 9.48 12.10
C GLY A 107 10.67 8.15 12.47
N GLU A 108 9.36 8.03 12.26
CA GLU A 108 8.59 6.80 12.38
C GLU A 108 7.85 6.51 11.06
N HIS A 109 6.86 7.34 10.71
CA HIS A 109 6.09 7.19 9.48
C HIS A 109 5.49 8.52 8.99
N ILE A 110 5.14 8.57 7.70
CA ILE A 110 4.18 9.53 7.15
C ILE A 110 2.80 8.89 7.27
N HIS A 111 1.83 9.64 7.76
CA HIS A 111 0.44 9.25 7.87
C HIS A 111 -0.37 10.00 6.82
N VAL A 112 -1.23 9.30 6.09
CA VAL A 112 -2.15 9.86 5.08
C VAL A 112 -3.54 9.35 5.38
N ASN A 113 -4.51 10.25 5.50
CA ASN A 113 -5.90 9.92 5.80
C ASN A 113 -6.86 10.64 4.84
N LYS A 114 -7.93 9.94 4.47
CA LYS A 114 -9.06 10.50 3.72
C LYS A 114 -10.35 9.85 4.15
#